data_AF-A0A2E1U8L3-F1
#
_entry.id   AF-A0A2E1U8L3-F1
#
_cell.length_a   1.000
_cell.length_b   1.000
_cell.length_c   1.000
_cell.angle_alpha   90.00
_cell.angle_beta   90.00
_cell.angle_gamma   90.00
#
_symmetry.space_group_name_H-M   'P 1'
#
loop_
_entity.id
_entity.type
_entity.pdbx_description
1 polymer ?
#
loop_
_entity_poly.entity_id
_entity_poly.type
_entity_poly.pdbx_seq_one_letter_code
_entity_poly.pdbx_strand_id
1 'polypeptide(L)'
;MDLISQLKSQPPGSTFRLFEQGIGGRIKVRPEDFQVEEIPWRDPTGEGDHLHLFVEKRATSHGELMAILAKTVGCNARDVGYAGMKDKAAVTRQWVSLPAHLADAAPHLNHERVRLLGTIRSDRALRRGDLRGNRFIIKIRDADPLKAPSAGRMLQRIEREGLPAFYGPQRFGYRQNNHRLGAALLTESWPEALDELLGPSDGNHPPDQTALREAWVSQDEDVLRSGWPSSQRFEMLASRKWLKHRDPEKAVRAGGRTTLNFLTSAFSSFLFNRMLEERCRLGLLHEEQPGDLTVDPLKKSPLPVADGGIASALFWGRDAELAKGVQGEIEQQVLAKYQLAPSWLESTWVPRAERRPLRFHVSDPGVEGGFDEHGGYIELRFTLPRGMFATVVAAEILGPDEHRSSDEDQSNPKAPSA
;
A
#
# COMPACT_ATOMS: atom_id res chain seq x y z
N MET A 1 1.02 -8.69 29.86
CA MET A 1 0.58 -9.32 28.60
C MET A 1 1.79 -9.41 27.70
N ASP A 2 1.99 -10.55 27.05
CA ASP A 2 2.96 -10.64 25.95
C ASP A 2 2.56 -9.67 24.82
N LEU A 3 3.55 -9.09 24.14
CA LEU A 3 3.35 -8.06 23.12
C LEU A 3 2.48 -8.55 21.97
N ILE A 4 2.69 -9.78 21.50
CA ILE A 4 1.90 -10.33 20.39
C ILE A 4 0.43 -10.42 20.79
N SER A 5 0.15 -10.82 22.03
CA SER A 5 -1.21 -10.82 22.58
C SER A 5 -1.82 -9.40 22.65
N GLN A 6 -1.02 -8.40 23.03
CA GLN A 6 -1.46 -7.00 23.00
C GLN A 6 -1.77 -6.53 21.57
N LEU A 7 -0.94 -6.87 20.59
CA LEU A 7 -1.17 -6.54 19.18
C LEU A 7 -2.37 -7.28 18.59
N LYS A 8 -2.69 -8.49 19.08
CA LYS A 8 -3.88 -9.24 18.67
C LYS A 8 -5.17 -8.53 19.01
N SER A 9 -5.22 -7.85 20.16
CA SER A 9 -6.41 -7.15 20.63
C SER A 9 -6.76 -5.85 19.89
N GLN A 10 -5.88 -5.36 18.99
CA GLN A 10 -6.05 -4.07 18.33
C GLN A 10 -6.03 -4.22 16.80
N PRO A 11 -7.06 -3.75 16.09
CA PRO A 11 -7.02 -3.74 14.63
C PRO A 11 -5.89 -2.82 14.18
N PRO A 12 -5.07 -3.17 13.18
CA PRO A 12 -3.91 -2.37 12.81
C PRO A 12 -4.25 -1.10 12.02
N GLY A 13 -5.45 -1.03 11.42
CA GLY A 13 -5.99 0.16 10.77
C GLY A 13 -6.64 1.14 11.75
N SER A 14 -6.92 2.34 11.26
CA SER A 14 -7.65 3.40 11.96
C SER A 14 -9.11 3.44 11.50
N THR A 15 -10.01 3.83 12.40
CA THR A 15 -11.43 4.12 12.12
C THR A 15 -11.71 5.61 11.96
N PHE A 16 -10.68 6.46 12.00
CA PHE A 16 -10.83 7.91 11.87
C PHE A 16 -11.50 8.29 10.55
N ARG A 17 -12.40 9.27 10.63
CA ARG A 17 -13.09 9.89 9.49
C ARG A 17 -13.06 11.40 9.64
N LEU A 18 -12.80 12.10 8.55
CA LEU A 18 -12.87 13.57 8.51
C LEU A 18 -14.33 14.05 8.36
N PHE A 19 -15.18 13.26 7.72
CA PHE A 19 -16.59 13.52 7.50
C PHE A 19 -17.46 12.44 8.15
N GLU A 20 -18.44 12.86 8.92
CA GLU A 20 -19.42 11.97 9.55
C GLU A 20 -20.40 11.37 8.54
N GLN A 21 -20.73 12.13 7.49
CA GLN A 21 -21.63 11.71 6.42
C GLN A 21 -20.93 11.79 5.06
N GLY A 22 -21.21 10.83 4.21
CA GLY A 22 -20.77 10.82 2.81
C GLY A 22 -21.94 10.87 1.83
N ILE A 23 -21.59 10.85 0.54
CA ILE A 23 -22.59 10.93 -0.53
C ILE A 23 -23.24 9.57 -0.86
N GLY A 24 -22.68 8.46 -0.37
CA GLY A 24 -23.03 7.09 -0.74
C GLY A 24 -22.44 6.66 -2.09
N GLY A 25 -22.76 5.44 -2.54
CA GLY A 25 -22.39 4.93 -3.85
C GLY A 25 -21.21 3.95 -3.83
N ARG A 26 -20.70 3.62 -5.01
CA ARG A 26 -19.65 2.62 -5.22
C ARG A 26 -18.61 3.09 -6.23
N ILE A 27 -17.36 2.71 -6.00
CA ILE A 27 -16.25 2.91 -6.94
C ILE A 27 -15.82 1.58 -7.55
N LYS A 28 -15.05 1.63 -8.64
CA LYS A 28 -14.53 0.43 -9.33
C LYS A 28 -15.62 -0.55 -9.78
N VAL A 29 -16.83 -0.04 -10.05
CA VAL A 29 -17.89 -0.86 -10.68
C VAL A 29 -17.42 -1.39 -12.03
N ARG A 30 -16.63 -0.58 -12.76
CA ARG A 30 -15.94 -0.97 -13.99
C ARG A 30 -14.51 -0.42 -14.01
N PRO A 31 -13.58 -1.02 -14.79
CA PRO A 31 -12.23 -0.47 -14.95
C PRO A 31 -12.21 0.98 -15.43
N GLU A 32 -13.12 1.37 -16.31
CA GLU A 32 -13.21 2.72 -16.90
C GLU A 32 -13.68 3.77 -15.88
N ASP A 33 -14.36 3.34 -14.81
CA ASP A 33 -14.77 4.21 -13.71
C ASP A 33 -13.60 4.55 -12.77
N PHE A 34 -12.44 3.92 -12.94
CA PHE A 34 -11.26 4.16 -12.12
C PHE A 34 -10.04 4.34 -13.01
N GLN A 35 -9.72 5.59 -13.34
CA GLN A 35 -8.60 5.94 -14.20
C GLN A 35 -7.45 6.51 -13.40
N VAL A 36 -6.24 6.06 -13.72
CA VAL A 36 -5.00 6.50 -13.06
C VAL A 36 -3.97 6.87 -14.10
N GLU A 37 -3.39 8.06 -13.99
CA GLU A 37 -2.30 8.51 -14.85
C GLU A 37 -1.08 8.85 -14.01
N GLU A 38 0.07 8.25 -14.33
CA GLU A 38 1.32 8.48 -13.61
C GLU A 38 1.93 9.83 -13.97
N ILE A 39 2.37 10.57 -12.94
CA ILE A 39 3.13 11.81 -13.11
C ILE A 39 4.61 11.49 -12.86
N PRO A 40 5.48 11.56 -13.88
CA PRO A 40 6.88 11.18 -13.75
C PRO A 40 7.62 12.07 -12.76
N TRP A 41 8.66 11.54 -12.10
CA TRP A 41 9.49 12.35 -11.20
C TRP A 41 10.26 13.45 -11.94
N ARG A 42 10.75 13.09 -13.11
CA ARG A 42 11.48 13.92 -14.06
C ARG A 42 10.96 13.56 -15.45
N ASP A 43 10.74 14.56 -16.28
CA ASP A 43 10.37 14.32 -17.66
C ASP A 43 11.50 13.59 -18.41
N PRO A 44 11.18 12.69 -19.36
CA PRO A 44 12.18 12.04 -20.18
C PRO A 44 13.00 13.07 -20.98
N THR A 45 14.30 12.86 -21.08
CA THR A 45 15.24 13.84 -21.67
C THR A 45 15.13 13.99 -23.18
N GLY A 46 14.51 13.03 -23.88
CA GLY A 46 14.45 13.00 -25.34
C GLY A 46 15.69 12.42 -26.02
N GLU A 47 16.74 12.10 -25.26
CA GLU A 47 18.00 11.48 -25.70
C GLU A 47 18.49 10.44 -24.68
N GLY A 48 19.34 9.50 -25.10
CA GLY A 48 20.01 8.52 -24.24
C GLY A 48 19.74 7.05 -24.57
N ASP A 49 20.33 6.17 -23.77
CA ASP A 49 20.38 4.72 -23.98
C ASP A 49 19.18 3.95 -23.40
N HIS A 50 18.11 4.66 -23.06
CA HIS A 50 16.84 4.07 -22.66
C HIS A 50 15.69 4.60 -23.52
N LEU A 51 14.69 3.76 -23.71
CA LEU A 51 13.41 4.14 -24.30
C LEU A 51 12.33 4.08 -23.23
N HIS A 52 11.69 5.21 -22.95
CA HIS A 52 10.51 5.28 -22.12
C HIS A 52 9.27 5.11 -23.01
N LEU A 53 8.40 4.20 -22.62
CA LEU A 53 7.09 3.98 -23.24
C LEU A 53 6.02 4.50 -22.30
N PHE A 54 5.09 5.29 -22.83
CA PHE A 54 3.86 5.63 -22.13
C PHE A 54 2.79 4.63 -22.55
N VAL A 55 2.34 3.80 -21.60
CA VAL A 55 1.44 2.67 -21.88
C VAL A 55 0.14 2.82 -21.11
N GLU A 56 -0.98 2.55 -21.79
CA GLU A 56 -2.29 2.37 -21.16
C GLU A 56 -2.56 0.88 -21.00
N LYS A 57 -3.02 0.47 -19.82
CA LYS A 57 -3.53 -0.89 -19.57
C LYS A 57 -4.94 -0.85 -19.00
N ARG A 58 -5.75 -1.84 -19.35
CA ARG A 58 -7.12 -2.05 -18.86
C ARG A 58 -7.22 -3.41 -18.16
N ALA A 59 -7.78 -3.45 -16.95
CA ALA A 59 -8.08 -4.73 -16.27
C ALA A 59 -6.88 -5.70 -16.20
N THR A 60 -5.66 -5.17 -16.06
CA THR A 60 -4.41 -5.92 -16.25
C THR A 60 -3.50 -5.65 -15.05
N SER A 61 -2.99 -6.72 -14.44
CA SER A 61 -2.05 -6.64 -13.31
C SER A 61 -0.67 -6.18 -13.77
N HIS A 62 0.17 -5.76 -12.82
CA HIS A 62 1.54 -5.38 -13.12
C HIS A 62 2.34 -6.54 -13.74
N GLY A 63 2.22 -7.75 -13.18
CA GLY A 63 2.93 -8.94 -13.69
C GLY A 63 2.52 -9.30 -15.13
N GLU A 64 1.22 -9.25 -15.43
CA GLU A 64 0.72 -9.46 -16.80
C GLU A 64 1.26 -8.41 -17.78
N LEU A 65 1.25 -7.13 -17.40
CA LEU A 65 1.81 -6.07 -18.26
C LEU A 65 3.29 -6.32 -18.55
N MET A 66 4.10 -6.63 -17.54
CA MET A 66 5.53 -6.91 -17.73
C MET A 66 5.74 -8.10 -18.67
N ALA A 67 4.94 -9.17 -18.53
CA ALA A 67 5.02 -10.33 -19.40
C ALA A 67 4.64 -10.01 -20.86
N ILE A 68 3.60 -9.19 -21.07
CA ILE A 68 3.15 -8.74 -22.41
C ILE A 68 4.26 -7.92 -23.07
N LEU A 69 4.83 -6.94 -22.37
CA LEU A 69 5.90 -6.08 -22.88
C LEU A 69 7.16 -6.91 -23.19
N ALA A 70 7.60 -7.75 -22.26
CA ALA A 70 8.76 -8.62 -22.43
C ALA A 70 8.62 -9.53 -23.66
N LYS A 71 7.44 -10.15 -23.84
CA LYS A 71 7.16 -11.01 -25.00
C LYS A 71 7.15 -10.23 -26.31
N THR A 72 6.54 -9.05 -26.32
CA THR A 72 6.44 -8.21 -27.53
C THR A 72 7.81 -7.74 -27.98
N VAL A 73 8.63 -7.32 -27.02
CA VAL A 73 9.93 -6.68 -27.27
C VAL A 73 11.06 -7.71 -27.42
N GLY A 74 10.86 -8.95 -26.95
CA GLY A 74 11.87 -10.00 -26.98
C GLY A 74 12.93 -9.86 -25.87
N CYS A 75 12.57 -9.27 -24.72
CA CYS A 75 13.48 -9.09 -23.58
C CYS A 75 13.02 -9.87 -22.34
N ASN A 76 13.83 -9.88 -21.27
CA ASN A 76 13.39 -10.45 -20.01
C ASN A 76 12.52 -9.41 -19.26
N ALA A 77 11.52 -9.87 -18.50
CA ALA A 77 10.67 -8.98 -17.69
C ALA A 77 11.47 -8.13 -16.69
N ARG A 78 12.65 -8.61 -16.26
CA ARG A 78 13.56 -7.86 -15.38
C ARG A 78 14.21 -6.64 -16.05
N ASP A 79 14.24 -6.62 -17.38
CA ASP A 79 14.85 -5.54 -18.17
C ASP A 79 13.86 -4.37 -18.36
N VAL A 80 12.59 -4.58 -17.99
CA VAL A 80 11.54 -3.57 -18.01
C VAL A 80 11.54 -2.80 -16.69
N GLY A 81 12.00 -1.55 -16.75
CA GLY A 81 11.95 -0.63 -15.62
C GLY A 81 10.57 0.00 -15.44
N TYR A 82 10.17 0.30 -14.20
CA TYR A 82 8.90 0.94 -13.86
C TYR A 82 9.02 1.74 -12.56
N ALA A 83 8.21 2.79 -12.42
CA ALA A 83 8.23 3.67 -11.25
C ALA A 83 7.35 3.16 -10.09
N GLY A 84 6.22 2.51 -10.39
CA GLY A 84 5.33 1.94 -9.39
C GLY A 84 4.36 0.93 -9.99
N MET A 85 3.64 0.22 -9.13
CA MET A 85 2.54 -0.65 -9.55
C MET A 85 1.24 0.15 -9.54
N LYS A 86 0.32 -0.17 -10.46
CA LYS A 86 -1.02 0.42 -10.55
C LYS A 86 -2.07 -0.68 -10.45
N ASP A 87 -3.25 -0.31 -9.97
CA ASP A 87 -4.37 -1.23 -9.74
C ASP A 87 -4.74 -2.04 -10.98
N LYS A 88 -5.15 -3.30 -10.75
CA LYS A 88 -5.67 -4.19 -11.79
C LYS A 88 -7.07 -3.75 -12.22
N ALA A 89 -7.96 -3.49 -11.27
CA ALA A 89 -9.36 -3.07 -11.50
C ALA A 89 -9.46 -1.57 -11.88
N ALA A 90 -8.76 -1.19 -12.95
CA ALA A 90 -8.63 0.20 -13.40
C ALA A 90 -8.21 0.27 -14.88
N VAL A 91 -8.37 1.45 -15.48
CA VAL A 91 -7.64 1.88 -16.67
C VAL A 91 -6.45 2.73 -16.19
N THR A 92 -5.22 2.33 -16.52
CA THR A 92 -4.03 3.00 -15.97
C THR A 92 -3.05 3.36 -17.06
N ARG A 93 -2.57 4.61 -17.05
CA ARG A 93 -1.51 5.13 -17.92
C ARG A 93 -0.24 5.32 -17.10
N GLN A 94 0.85 4.68 -17.51
CA GLN A 94 2.10 4.73 -16.76
C GLN A 94 3.32 4.67 -17.67
N TRP A 95 4.46 5.10 -17.14
CA TRP A 95 5.73 5.00 -17.83
C TRP A 95 6.41 3.66 -17.51
N VAL A 96 6.95 3.05 -18.55
CA VAL A 96 7.86 1.89 -18.45
C VAL A 96 9.11 2.19 -19.26
N SER A 97 10.26 1.64 -18.88
CA SER A 97 11.51 1.87 -19.60
C SER A 97 12.12 0.56 -20.10
N LEU A 98 12.67 0.59 -21.30
CA LEU A 98 13.40 -0.49 -21.93
C LEU A 98 14.80 -0.01 -22.35
N PRO A 99 15.76 -0.91 -22.55
CA PRO A 99 16.99 -0.61 -23.27
C PRO A 99 16.74 0.02 -24.65
N ALA A 100 17.52 1.04 -25.00
CA ALA A 100 17.45 1.79 -26.26
C ALA A 100 17.45 0.95 -27.54
N HIS A 101 18.21 -0.15 -27.55
CA HIS A 101 18.38 -1.02 -28.73
C HIS A 101 17.12 -1.83 -29.06
N LEU A 102 16.12 -1.82 -28.16
CA LEU A 102 14.85 -2.51 -28.32
C LEU A 102 13.75 -1.58 -28.84
N ALA A 103 14.09 -0.36 -29.24
CA ALA A 103 13.13 0.65 -29.65
C ALA A 103 12.27 0.23 -30.84
N ASP A 104 12.86 -0.49 -31.80
CA ASP A 104 12.17 -0.92 -33.02
C ASP A 104 11.06 -1.93 -32.75
N ALA A 105 11.13 -2.66 -31.62
CA ALA A 105 10.12 -3.64 -31.24
C ALA A 105 8.90 -3.02 -30.54
N ALA A 106 9.04 -1.83 -29.94
CA ALA A 106 7.98 -1.22 -29.14
C ALA A 106 6.71 -0.86 -29.92
N PRO A 107 6.77 -0.31 -31.15
CA PRO A 107 5.58 -0.05 -31.96
C PRO A 107 4.76 -1.30 -32.32
N HIS A 108 5.34 -2.50 -32.22
CA HIS A 108 4.65 -3.77 -32.47
C HIS A 108 3.79 -4.24 -31.28
N LEU A 109 3.68 -3.43 -30.21
CA LEU A 109 2.79 -3.71 -29.09
C LEU A 109 1.32 -3.70 -29.54
N ASN A 110 0.82 -4.89 -29.86
CA ASN A 110 -0.55 -5.14 -30.21
C ASN A 110 -1.18 -6.11 -29.21
N HIS A 111 -2.01 -5.59 -28.31
CA HIS A 111 -2.69 -6.37 -27.30
C HIS A 111 -4.07 -5.77 -26.98
N GLU A 112 -5.08 -6.61 -26.81
CA GLU A 112 -6.48 -6.20 -26.55
C GLU A 112 -6.65 -5.26 -25.33
N ARG A 113 -5.80 -5.44 -24.32
CA ARG A 113 -5.87 -4.75 -23.03
C ARG A 113 -4.73 -3.77 -22.77
N VAL A 114 -3.75 -3.67 -23.67
CA VAL A 114 -2.56 -2.83 -23.47
C VAL A 114 -2.27 -2.07 -24.76
N ARG A 115 -2.16 -0.75 -24.65
CA ARG A 115 -1.93 0.15 -25.77
C ARG A 115 -0.69 1.01 -25.53
N LEU A 116 0.16 1.13 -26.55
CA LEU A 116 1.22 2.14 -26.57
C LEU A 116 0.62 3.51 -26.91
N LEU A 117 0.84 4.49 -26.04
CA LEU A 117 0.39 5.88 -26.24
C LEU A 117 1.51 6.76 -26.81
N GLY A 118 2.78 6.45 -26.49
CA GLY A 118 3.91 7.20 -27.00
C GLY A 118 5.25 6.63 -26.54
N THR A 119 6.32 7.09 -27.18
CA THR A 119 7.70 6.69 -26.87
C THR A 119 8.61 7.91 -26.87
N ILE A 120 9.59 7.93 -25.96
CA ILE A 120 10.59 8.99 -25.88
C ILE A 120 11.90 8.43 -25.31
N ARG A 121 13.05 8.91 -25.80
CA ARG A 121 14.36 8.48 -25.28
C ARG A 121 14.63 9.11 -23.91
N SER A 122 15.46 8.45 -23.11
CA SER A 122 15.90 8.95 -21.81
C SER A 122 17.33 8.51 -21.47
N ASP A 123 18.02 9.35 -20.70
CA ASP A 123 19.33 9.12 -20.10
C ASP A 123 19.36 8.01 -19.03
N ARG A 124 18.20 7.48 -18.61
CA ARG A 124 18.11 6.49 -17.53
C ARG A 124 16.93 5.53 -17.67
N ALA A 125 17.11 4.34 -17.10
CA ALA A 125 15.98 3.45 -16.80
C ALA A 125 15.13 4.01 -15.64
N LEU A 126 13.84 3.67 -15.67
CA LEU A 126 12.93 3.90 -14.56
C LEU A 126 13.21 2.89 -13.44
N ARG A 127 13.19 3.39 -12.21
CA ARG A 127 13.35 2.64 -10.97
C ARG A 127 12.14 2.87 -10.07
N ARG A 128 11.88 1.92 -9.17
CA ARG A 128 10.83 2.06 -8.17
C ARG A 128 10.98 3.38 -7.41
N GLY A 129 9.92 4.18 -7.39
CA GLY A 129 9.88 5.51 -6.79
C GLY A 129 10.08 6.68 -7.76
N ASP A 130 10.38 6.44 -9.04
CA ASP A 130 10.60 7.48 -10.07
C ASP A 130 9.32 8.18 -10.57
N LEU A 131 8.38 8.45 -9.67
CA LEU A 131 7.16 9.21 -9.92
C LEU A 131 6.97 10.29 -8.86
N ARG A 132 6.37 11.42 -9.22
CA ARG A 132 5.90 12.44 -8.26
C ARG A 132 4.60 12.00 -7.60
N GLY A 133 3.70 11.42 -8.38
CA GLY A 133 2.35 11.11 -7.95
C GLY A 133 1.52 10.50 -9.07
N ASN A 134 0.21 10.49 -8.87
CA ASN A 134 -0.73 10.01 -9.87
C ASN A 134 -1.94 10.94 -9.92
N ARG A 135 -2.43 11.20 -11.13
CA ARG A 135 -3.70 11.86 -11.39
C ARG A 135 -4.80 10.81 -11.47
N PHE A 136 -5.93 11.08 -10.84
CA PHE A 136 -7.07 10.18 -10.75
C PHE A 136 -8.30 10.82 -11.39
N ILE A 137 -9.06 9.99 -12.09
CA ILE A 137 -10.43 10.27 -12.51
C ILE A 137 -11.27 9.08 -12.05
N ILE A 138 -12.19 9.32 -11.11
CA ILE A 138 -12.97 8.27 -10.46
C ILE A 138 -14.44 8.58 -10.59
N LYS A 139 -15.20 7.68 -11.21
CA LYS A 139 -16.65 7.74 -11.23
C LYS A 139 -17.23 6.96 -10.05
N ILE A 140 -17.96 7.65 -9.20
CA ILE A 140 -18.81 7.08 -8.16
C ILE A 140 -20.16 6.78 -8.80
N ARG A 141 -20.54 5.50 -8.80
CA ARG A 141 -21.83 4.99 -9.29
C ARG A 141 -22.77 4.77 -8.11
N ASP A 142 -24.06 4.59 -8.40
CA ASP A 142 -25.11 4.37 -7.38
C ASP A 142 -25.23 5.48 -6.33
N ALA A 143 -24.69 6.66 -6.63
CA ALA A 143 -24.89 7.89 -5.87
C ALA A 143 -25.83 8.82 -6.64
N ASP A 144 -26.66 9.58 -5.92
CA ASP A 144 -27.49 10.63 -6.53
C ASP A 144 -26.57 11.71 -7.15
N PRO A 145 -26.57 11.90 -8.49
CA PRO A 145 -25.72 12.89 -9.15
C PRO A 145 -25.93 14.33 -8.64
N LEU A 146 -27.09 14.63 -8.05
CA LEU A 146 -27.37 15.93 -7.42
C LEU A 146 -26.51 16.19 -6.17
N LYS A 147 -25.85 15.17 -5.62
CA LYS A 147 -24.88 15.31 -4.52
C LYS A 147 -23.48 15.74 -4.98
N ALA A 148 -23.24 15.95 -6.28
CA ALA A 148 -21.95 16.44 -6.79
C ALA A 148 -21.43 17.72 -6.09
N PRO A 149 -22.27 18.75 -5.79
CA PRO A 149 -21.81 19.91 -5.00
C PRO A 149 -21.35 19.55 -3.58
N SER A 150 -21.97 18.55 -2.94
CA SER A 150 -21.54 18.06 -1.63
C SER A 150 -20.18 17.38 -1.71
N ALA A 151 -19.98 16.49 -2.69
CA ALA A 151 -18.68 15.88 -2.96
C ALA A 151 -17.60 16.94 -3.28
N GLY A 152 -17.96 17.98 -4.03
CA GLY A 152 -17.09 19.13 -4.31
C GLY A 152 -16.62 19.84 -3.03
N ARG A 153 -17.53 20.14 -2.10
CA ARG A 153 -17.18 20.74 -0.80
C ARG A 153 -16.26 19.83 0.03
N MET A 154 -16.51 18.52 0.04
CA MET A 154 -15.66 17.56 0.73
C MET A 154 -14.25 17.52 0.13
N LEU A 155 -14.15 17.44 -1.21
CA LEU A 155 -12.86 17.38 -1.90
C LEU A 155 -12.06 18.68 -1.74
N GLN A 156 -12.71 19.84 -1.77
CA GLN A 156 -12.08 21.14 -1.47
C GLN A 156 -11.59 21.22 -0.03
N ARG A 157 -12.31 20.64 0.93
CA ARG A 157 -11.85 20.57 2.32
C ARG A 157 -10.61 19.67 2.43
N ILE A 158 -10.58 18.53 1.73
CA ILE A 158 -9.39 17.66 1.66
C ILE A 158 -8.20 18.39 1.03
N GLU A 159 -8.41 19.18 -0.02
CA GLU A 159 -7.36 20.01 -0.62
C GLU A 159 -6.76 20.99 0.40
N ARG A 160 -7.61 21.65 1.21
CA ARG A 160 -7.18 22.67 2.18
C ARG A 160 -6.59 22.09 3.47
N GLU A 161 -7.24 21.09 4.04
CA GLU A 161 -6.93 20.56 5.38
C GLU A 161 -6.08 19.30 5.33
N GLY A 162 -6.13 18.55 4.22
CA GLY A 162 -5.49 17.24 4.07
C GLY A 162 -6.24 16.11 4.76
N LEU A 163 -5.91 14.88 4.38
CA LEU A 163 -6.36 13.65 5.04
C LEU A 163 -5.23 13.02 5.84
N PRO A 164 -5.54 12.35 6.97
CA PRO A 164 -4.55 11.62 7.73
C PRO A 164 -3.91 10.51 6.88
N ALA A 165 -2.58 10.42 6.92
CA ALA A 165 -1.78 9.51 6.11
C ALA A 165 -1.68 8.10 6.71
N PHE A 166 -2.79 7.51 7.15
CA PHE A 166 -2.81 6.16 7.71
C PHE A 166 -2.33 5.10 6.71
N TYR A 167 -1.59 4.11 7.21
CA TYR A 167 -1.36 2.87 6.48
C TYR A 167 -2.63 2.01 6.53
N GLY A 168 -3.19 1.71 5.36
CA GLY A 168 -4.40 0.90 5.22
C GLY A 168 -4.19 -0.61 5.51
N PRO A 169 -5.28 -1.40 5.58
CA PRO A 169 -5.25 -2.82 5.95
C PRO A 169 -4.36 -3.66 5.02
N GLN A 170 -4.20 -3.27 3.75
CA GLN A 170 -3.34 -3.98 2.80
C GLN A 170 -1.87 -4.00 3.23
N ARG A 171 -1.40 -2.99 3.98
CA ARG A 171 -0.05 -2.95 4.57
C ARG A 171 0.17 -4.11 5.54
N PHE A 172 -0.89 -4.55 6.20
CA PHE A 172 -0.88 -5.58 7.23
C PHE A 172 -1.18 -6.98 6.68
N GLY A 173 -1.34 -7.10 5.36
CA GLY A 173 -1.62 -8.37 4.67
C GLY A 173 -3.09 -8.78 4.77
N TYR A 174 -3.50 -9.76 3.99
CA TYR A 174 -4.90 -10.22 3.99
C TYR A 174 -5.33 -10.75 5.38
N ARG A 175 -4.42 -11.40 6.12
CA ARG A 175 -4.62 -11.83 7.52
C ARG A 175 -4.52 -10.71 8.55
N GLN A 176 -4.15 -9.50 8.12
CA GLN A 176 -3.91 -8.33 8.98
C GLN A 176 -2.89 -8.56 10.11
N ASN A 177 -1.91 -9.45 9.93
CA ASN A 177 -0.96 -9.83 10.97
C ASN A 177 0.52 -9.52 10.67
N ASN A 178 0.84 -8.85 9.56
CA ASN A 178 2.24 -8.57 9.21
C ASN A 178 3.00 -7.78 10.29
N HIS A 179 2.32 -6.90 11.02
CA HIS A 179 2.92 -6.13 12.11
C HIS A 179 3.25 -7.01 13.32
N ARG A 180 2.49 -8.09 13.56
CA ARG A 180 2.73 -9.07 14.62
C ARG A 180 3.94 -9.94 14.27
N LEU A 181 4.00 -10.42 13.03
CA LEU A 181 5.18 -11.10 12.50
C LEU A 181 6.42 -10.18 12.56
N GLY A 182 6.27 -8.91 12.19
CA GLY A 182 7.32 -7.91 12.28
C GLY A 182 7.84 -7.72 13.71
N ALA A 183 6.94 -7.63 14.69
CA ALA A 183 7.32 -7.53 16.10
C ALA A 183 8.10 -8.78 16.57
N ALA A 184 7.60 -9.97 16.29
CA ALA A 184 8.27 -11.22 16.66
C ALA A 184 9.66 -11.37 16.00
N LEU A 185 9.83 -10.88 14.77
CA LEU A 185 11.14 -10.85 14.11
C LEU A 185 12.13 -9.88 14.76
N LEU A 186 11.65 -8.73 15.25
CA LEU A 186 12.48 -7.73 15.91
C LEU A 186 12.96 -8.19 17.29
N THR A 187 12.14 -8.97 17.99
CA THR A 187 12.50 -9.60 19.28
C THR A 187 13.24 -10.92 19.14
N GLU A 188 13.44 -11.41 17.90
CA GLU A 188 14.00 -12.74 17.62
C GLU A 188 13.21 -13.88 18.29
N SER A 189 11.91 -13.67 18.51
CA SER A 189 10.94 -14.63 19.01
C SER A 189 10.54 -15.58 17.86
N TRP A 190 11.48 -16.42 17.43
CA TRP A 190 11.33 -17.28 16.25
C TRP A 190 10.19 -18.31 16.36
N PRO A 191 9.97 -18.99 17.51
CA PRO A 191 8.81 -19.87 17.68
C PRO A 191 7.49 -19.13 17.47
N GLU A 192 7.33 -17.96 18.09
CA GLU A 192 6.13 -17.13 18.01
C GLU A 192 5.91 -16.59 16.59
N ALA A 193 6.99 -16.21 15.90
CA ALA A 193 6.92 -15.79 14.51
C ALA A 193 6.46 -16.94 13.59
N LEU A 194 6.92 -18.17 13.85
CA LEU A 194 6.51 -19.35 13.09
C LEU A 194 5.06 -19.73 13.37
N ASP A 195 4.63 -19.68 14.63
CA ASP A 195 3.25 -19.91 15.05
C ASP A 195 2.29 -18.87 14.43
N GLU A 196 2.66 -17.60 14.43
CA GLU A 196 1.84 -16.55 13.81
C GLU A 196 1.76 -16.72 12.27
N LEU A 197 2.83 -17.24 11.66
CA LEU A 197 2.90 -17.51 10.21
C LEU A 197 2.03 -18.71 9.81
N LEU A 198 2.27 -19.87 10.43
CA LEU A 198 1.68 -21.16 10.01
C LEU A 198 0.42 -21.53 10.79
N GLY A 199 0.26 -21.04 12.01
CA GLY A 199 -0.84 -21.41 12.89
C GLY A 199 -2.18 -20.75 12.56
N PRO A 200 -3.20 -21.02 13.38
CA PRO A 200 -4.53 -20.44 13.24
C PRO A 200 -4.48 -18.91 13.21
N SER A 201 -5.39 -18.28 12.47
CA SER A 201 -5.61 -16.83 12.56
C SER A 201 -6.93 -16.54 13.26
N ASP A 202 -7.16 -15.26 13.58
CA ASP A 202 -8.38 -14.75 14.21
C ASP A 202 -9.59 -14.78 13.22
N GLY A 203 -9.77 -15.85 12.45
CA GLY A 203 -10.79 -16.01 11.40
C GLY A 203 -10.48 -15.28 10.08
N ASN A 204 -9.41 -14.49 10.05
CA ASN A 204 -9.04 -13.69 8.89
C ASN A 204 -8.12 -14.49 7.94
N HIS A 205 -8.64 -15.53 7.29
CA HIS A 205 -7.98 -16.28 6.22
C HIS A 205 -9.01 -16.95 5.30
N PRO A 206 -8.67 -17.20 4.02
CA PRO A 206 -9.50 -18.00 3.12
C PRO A 206 -9.85 -19.39 3.69
N PRO A 207 -11.09 -19.90 3.51
CA PRO A 207 -11.53 -21.18 4.10
C PRO A 207 -10.65 -22.39 3.77
N ASP A 208 -10.02 -22.40 2.60
CA ASP A 208 -9.11 -23.45 2.13
C ASP A 208 -7.79 -23.52 2.94
N GLN A 209 -7.46 -22.49 3.71
CA GLN A 209 -6.30 -22.50 4.61
C GLN A 209 -6.60 -23.07 6.00
N THR A 210 -7.87 -23.28 6.37
CA THR A 210 -8.24 -23.73 7.72
C THR A 210 -7.55 -25.05 8.07
N ALA A 211 -7.67 -26.05 7.20
CA ALA A 211 -7.04 -27.36 7.37
C ALA A 211 -5.50 -27.28 7.42
N LEU A 212 -4.88 -26.37 6.65
CA LEU A 212 -3.42 -26.17 6.65
C LEU A 212 -2.93 -25.61 8.00
N ARG A 213 -3.74 -24.75 8.62
CA ARG A 213 -3.43 -24.12 9.91
C ARG A 213 -3.73 -25.05 11.07
N GLU A 214 -4.78 -25.86 10.98
CA GLU A 214 -5.05 -26.93 11.94
C GLU A 214 -3.97 -28.01 11.89
N ALA A 215 -3.45 -28.33 10.70
CA ALA A 215 -2.30 -29.22 10.52
C ALA A 215 -1.03 -28.70 11.22
N TRP A 216 -0.84 -27.39 11.34
CA TRP A 216 0.22 -26.83 12.18
C TRP A 216 -0.01 -27.15 13.66
N VAL A 217 -1.24 -27.03 14.16
CA VAL A 217 -1.56 -27.32 15.57
C VAL A 217 -1.44 -28.82 15.87
N SER A 218 -1.95 -29.67 14.99
CA SER A 218 -1.86 -31.13 15.13
C SER A 218 -0.50 -31.71 14.74
N GLN A 219 0.39 -30.89 14.18
CA GLN A 219 1.67 -31.29 13.59
C GLN A 219 1.52 -32.41 12.53
N ASP A 220 0.46 -32.34 11.70
CA ASP A 220 0.27 -33.25 10.56
C ASP A 220 1.32 -32.96 9.48
N GLU A 221 2.35 -33.82 9.42
CA GLU A 221 3.48 -33.61 8.54
C GLU A 221 3.16 -33.74 7.05
N ASP A 222 2.17 -34.56 6.68
CA ASP A 222 1.85 -34.81 5.28
C ASP A 222 1.17 -33.58 4.67
N VAL A 223 0.24 -32.99 5.42
CA VAL A 223 -0.38 -31.71 5.06
C VAL A 223 0.65 -30.58 5.07
N LEU A 224 1.48 -30.48 6.12
CA LEU A 224 2.51 -29.44 6.19
C LEU A 224 3.52 -29.52 5.03
N ARG A 225 3.85 -30.72 4.55
CA ARG A 225 4.83 -30.94 3.46
C ARG A 225 4.31 -30.48 2.10
N SER A 226 3.01 -30.66 1.84
CA SER A 226 2.44 -30.61 0.48
C SER A 226 1.18 -29.74 0.31
N GLY A 227 0.51 -29.34 1.40
CA GLY A 227 -0.77 -28.65 1.35
C GLY A 227 -0.71 -27.17 1.00
N TRP A 228 0.40 -26.47 1.30
CA TRP A 228 0.51 -25.04 0.99
C TRP A 228 0.65 -24.79 -0.53
N PRO A 229 -0.24 -23.97 -1.14
CA PRO A 229 -0.16 -23.66 -2.56
C PRO A 229 1.04 -22.75 -2.88
N SER A 230 1.47 -22.75 -4.15
CA SER A 230 2.60 -21.93 -4.62
C SER A 230 2.39 -20.43 -4.48
N SER A 231 1.13 -19.97 -4.43
CA SER A 231 0.74 -18.58 -4.12
C SER A 231 1.08 -18.17 -2.68
N GLN A 232 1.19 -19.13 -1.76
CA GLN A 232 1.53 -18.94 -0.35
C GLN A 232 2.97 -19.41 -0.10
N ARG A 233 3.88 -18.86 -0.91
CA ARG A 233 5.27 -19.32 -0.99
C ARG A 233 6.00 -19.21 0.36
N PHE A 234 5.68 -18.21 1.18
CA PHE A 234 6.37 -18.03 2.45
C PHE A 234 6.01 -19.16 3.43
N GLU A 235 4.72 -19.41 3.62
CA GLU A 235 4.19 -20.50 4.44
C GLU A 235 4.70 -21.86 3.95
N MET A 236 4.64 -22.11 2.64
CA MET A 236 5.16 -23.34 2.02
C MET A 236 6.65 -23.55 2.34
N LEU A 237 7.49 -22.52 2.18
CA LEU A 237 8.92 -22.63 2.43
C LEU A 237 9.23 -22.79 3.92
N ALA A 238 8.55 -22.05 4.79
CA ALA A 238 8.71 -22.15 6.24
C ALA A 238 8.33 -23.55 6.74
N SER A 239 7.18 -24.06 6.32
CA SER A 239 6.70 -25.40 6.67
C SER A 239 7.70 -26.50 6.27
N ARG A 240 8.21 -26.47 5.03
CA ARG A 240 9.21 -27.44 4.56
C ARG A 240 10.53 -27.37 5.34
N LYS A 241 10.97 -26.16 5.69
CA LYS A 241 12.18 -25.96 6.48
C LYS A 241 12.00 -26.40 7.93
N TRP A 242 10.82 -26.18 8.52
CA TRP A 242 10.43 -26.72 9.81
C TRP A 242 10.52 -28.24 9.83
N LEU A 243 9.86 -28.93 8.89
CA LEU A 243 9.86 -30.40 8.81
C LEU A 243 11.28 -30.98 8.69
N LYS A 244 12.17 -30.28 7.97
CA LYS A 244 13.55 -30.73 7.76
C LYS A 244 14.47 -30.52 8.97
N HIS A 245 14.30 -29.40 9.69
CA HIS A 245 15.29 -28.94 10.64
C HIS A 245 14.79 -28.84 12.08
N ARG A 246 13.48 -28.80 12.31
CA ARG A 246 12.84 -28.51 13.61
C ARG A 246 13.40 -27.27 14.29
N ASP A 247 13.70 -26.27 13.45
CA ASP A 247 14.38 -25.05 13.82
C ASP A 247 13.52 -23.86 13.34
N PRO A 248 12.88 -23.13 14.27
CA PRO A 248 11.98 -22.04 13.92
C PRO A 248 12.68 -20.89 13.18
N GLU A 249 13.92 -20.57 13.55
CA GLU A 249 14.68 -19.52 12.90
C GLU A 249 14.95 -19.89 11.43
N LYS A 250 15.42 -21.11 11.16
CA LYS A 250 15.63 -21.58 9.78
C LYS A 250 14.35 -21.62 8.97
N ALA A 251 13.22 -21.93 9.60
CA ALA A 251 11.90 -21.93 8.95
C ALA A 251 11.48 -20.52 8.55
N VAL A 252 11.49 -19.57 9.48
CA VAL A 252 11.07 -18.18 9.22
C VAL A 252 12.03 -17.48 8.25
N ARG A 253 13.34 -17.72 8.35
CA ARG A 253 14.34 -17.15 7.42
C ARG A 253 14.15 -17.61 5.97
N ALA A 254 13.41 -18.69 5.73
CA ALA A 254 13.10 -19.18 4.38
C ALA A 254 12.31 -18.19 3.52
N GLY A 255 11.61 -17.23 4.13
CA GLY A 255 10.90 -16.16 3.42
C GLY A 255 11.82 -15.16 2.69
N GLY A 256 13.10 -15.14 3.04
CA GLY A 256 14.11 -14.27 2.42
C GLY A 256 14.08 -12.82 2.93
N ARG A 257 15.20 -12.12 2.74
CA ARG A 257 15.44 -10.78 3.32
C ARG A 257 14.39 -9.74 2.95
N THR A 258 13.92 -9.74 1.70
CA THR A 258 12.90 -8.78 1.22
C THR A 258 11.58 -8.91 1.98
N THR A 259 11.09 -10.14 2.14
CA THR A 259 9.83 -10.44 2.87
C THR A 259 9.96 -10.04 4.33
N LEU A 260 11.06 -10.42 4.98
CA LEU A 260 11.26 -10.15 6.40
C LEU A 260 11.43 -8.65 6.68
N ASN A 261 12.14 -7.91 5.83
CA ASN A 261 12.21 -6.44 5.93
C ASN A 261 10.84 -5.78 5.73
N PHE A 262 10.00 -6.34 4.85
CA PHE A 262 8.64 -5.83 4.68
C PHE A 262 7.81 -6.03 5.96
N LEU A 263 7.90 -7.21 6.60
CA LEU A 263 7.21 -7.51 7.86
C LEU A 263 7.66 -6.58 9.00
N THR A 264 8.97 -6.40 9.20
CA THR A 264 9.45 -5.48 10.24
C THR A 264 9.04 -4.04 9.98
N SER A 265 9.04 -3.60 8.72
CA SER A 265 8.51 -2.27 8.36
C SER A 265 7.00 -2.14 8.54
N ALA A 266 6.24 -3.25 8.57
CA ALA A 266 4.81 -3.23 8.86
C ALA A 266 4.55 -2.94 10.35
N PHE A 267 5.43 -3.38 11.25
CA PHE A 267 5.36 -3.00 12.66
C PHE A 267 5.61 -1.49 12.87
N SER A 268 6.59 -0.90 12.18
CA SER A 268 6.78 0.56 12.19
C SER A 268 5.56 1.31 11.63
N SER A 269 4.87 0.72 10.64
CA SER A 269 3.63 1.28 10.08
C SER A 269 2.48 1.24 11.11
N PHE A 270 2.40 0.19 11.90
CA PHE A 270 1.44 0.07 13.00
C PHE A 270 1.69 1.15 14.07
N LEU A 271 2.94 1.33 14.52
CA LEU A 271 3.29 2.37 15.49
C LEU A 271 2.98 3.77 14.96
N PHE A 272 3.29 4.03 13.68
CA PHE A 272 2.94 5.29 13.02
C PHE A 272 1.43 5.54 13.04
N ASN A 273 0.61 4.53 12.71
CA ASN A 273 -0.85 4.64 12.79
C ASN A 273 -1.30 5.01 14.21
N ARG A 274 -0.71 4.43 15.26
CA ARG A 274 -1.06 4.78 16.66
C ARG A 274 -0.69 6.21 17.03
N MET A 275 0.45 6.71 16.56
CA MET A 275 0.88 8.10 16.78
C MET A 275 -0.07 9.07 16.07
N LEU A 276 -0.45 8.75 14.82
CA LEU A 276 -1.37 9.57 14.05
C LEU A 276 -2.80 9.54 14.62
N GLU A 277 -3.27 8.40 15.10
CA GLU A 277 -4.55 8.29 15.83
C GLU A 277 -4.58 9.19 17.05
N GLU A 278 -3.52 9.20 17.86
CA GLU A 278 -3.45 10.03 19.07
C GLU A 278 -3.43 11.52 18.72
N ARG A 279 -2.66 11.91 17.68
CA ARG A 279 -2.68 13.28 17.14
C ARG A 279 -4.10 13.69 16.72
N CYS A 280 -4.81 12.81 16.01
CA CYS A 280 -6.19 13.05 15.58
C CYS A 280 -7.14 13.17 16.77
N ARG A 281 -7.00 12.30 17.79
CA ARG A 281 -7.81 12.31 19.02
C ARG A 281 -7.68 13.62 19.79
N LEU A 282 -6.50 14.24 19.75
CA LEU A 282 -6.24 15.55 20.37
C LEU A 282 -6.73 16.74 19.52
N GLY A 283 -7.25 16.51 18.31
CA GLY A 283 -7.67 17.59 17.40
C GLY A 283 -6.50 18.29 16.70
N LEU A 284 -5.28 17.75 16.79
CA LEU A 284 -4.04 18.43 16.36
C LEU A 284 -3.59 18.05 14.95
N LEU A 285 -4.42 17.35 14.17
CA LEU A 285 -4.03 16.89 12.82
C LEU A 285 -3.70 18.07 11.89
N HIS A 286 -4.45 19.16 12.01
CA HIS A 286 -4.33 20.33 11.13
C HIS A 286 -3.59 21.51 11.77
N GLU A 287 -3.15 21.35 13.02
CA GLU A 287 -2.47 22.39 13.80
C GLU A 287 -0.98 22.10 13.90
N GLU A 288 -0.16 23.11 13.62
CA GLU A 288 1.27 23.08 13.87
C GLU A 288 1.53 23.28 15.36
N GLN A 289 2.40 22.46 15.93
CA GLN A 289 2.77 22.52 17.34
C GLN A 289 4.26 22.81 17.49
N PRO A 290 4.67 23.59 18.52
CA PRO A 290 6.08 23.79 18.81
C PRO A 290 6.83 22.45 18.98
N GLY A 291 7.90 22.27 18.20
CA GLY A 291 8.71 21.04 18.21
C GLY A 291 8.29 19.98 17.18
N ASP A 292 7.21 20.22 16.42
CA ASP A 292 6.90 19.41 15.24
C ASP A 292 8.04 19.46 14.23
N LEU A 293 8.29 18.32 13.59
CA LEU A 293 9.19 18.25 12.43
C LEU A 293 8.39 17.98 11.16
N THR A 294 8.88 18.47 10.03
CA THR A 294 8.42 18.18 8.66
C THR A 294 9.46 17.38 7.89
N VAL A 295 9.00 16.75 6.80
CA VAL A 295 9.86 16.04 5.85
C VAL A 295 9.90 16.82 4.55
N ASP A 296 11.10 17.25 4.16
CA ASP A 296 11.34 17.80 2.83
C ASP A 296 11.92 16.69 1.94
N PRO A 297 11.24 16.28 0.85
CA PRO A 297 11.73 15.27 -0.08
C PRO A 297 13.11 15.59 -0.69
N LEU A 298 13.53 16.85 -0.68
CA LEU A 298 14.81 17.33 -1.20
C LEU A 298 15.91 17.37 -0.14
N LYS A 299 15.58 17.27 1.15
CA LYS A 299 16.55 17.29 2.24
C LYS A 299 16.71 15.93 2.89
N LYS A 300 17.93 15.65 3.35
CA LYS A 300 18.29 14.36 3.98
C LYS A 300 17.83 14.24 5.43
N SER A 301 17.56 15.36 6.09
CA SER A 301 17.21 15.42 7.51
C SER A 301 15.86 16.10 7.72
N PRO A 302 15.09 15.69 8.74
CA PRO A 302 13.89 16.40 9.15
C PRO A 302 14.19 17.85 9.50
N LEU A 303 13.22 18.73 9.27
CA LEU A 303 13.31 20.15 9.61
C LEU A 303 12.24 20.50 10.64
N PRO A 304 12.42 21.54 11.47
CA PRO A 304 11.29 22.14 12.17
C PRO A 304 10.17 22.50 11.20
N VAL A 305 8.92 22.28 11.60
CA VAL A 305 7.77 22.80 10.84
C VAL A 305 7.83 24.33 10.84
N ALA A 306 7.63 24.93 9.67
CA ALA A 306 7.50 26.37 9.49
C ALA A 306 6.57 26.63 8.29
N ASP A 307 5.90 27.79 8.31
CA ASP A 307 5.14 28.38 7.21
C ASP A 307 4.12 27.44 6.52
N GLY A 308 3.25 26.78 7.28
CA GLY A 308 2.21 25.91 6.70
C GLY A 308 2.71 24.52 6.32
N GLY A 309 3.79 24.07 6.97
CA GLY A 309 4.39 22.77 6.74
C GLY A 309 3.51 21.60 7.24
N ILE A 310 3.78 20.40 6.73
CA ILE A 310 3.09 19.19 7.19
C ILE A 310 3.89 18.56 8.33
N ALA A 311 3.33 18.57 9.53
CA ALA A 311 3.88 17.85 10.66
C ALA A 311 4.04 16.35 10.32
N SER A 312 5.09 15.75 10.86
CA SER A 312 5.47 14.36 10.60
C SER A 312 5.63 13.59 11.92
N ALA A 313 5.39 12.28 11.86
CA ALA A 313 5.68 11.38 12.97
C ALA A 313 6.81 10.42 12.62
N LEU A 314 7.43 9.90 13.68
CA LEU A 314 8.40 8.83 13.61
C LEU A 314 7.84 7.57 12.92
N PHE A 315 8.51 7.15 11.87
CA PHE A 315 8.44 5.79 11.35
C PHE A 315 9.59 5.00 11.99
N TRP A 316 9.26 4.27 13.06
CA TRP A 316 10.24 3.74 14.02
C TRP A 316 11.30 2.82 13.39
N GLY A 317 12.54 2.92 13.88
CA GLY A 317 13.69 2.10 13.46
C GLY A 317 15.01 2.55 14.12
N ARG A 318 16.16 2.08 13.60
CA ARG A 318 17.51 2.54 14.00
C ARG A 318 17.69 4.03 13.77
N ASP A 319 18.46 4.66 14.65
CA ASP A 319 18.75 6.10 14.61
C ASP A 319 17.47 6.96 14.74
N ALA A 320 16.45 6.44 15.43
CA ALA A 320 15.21 7.17 15.66
C ALA A 320 15.47 8.48 16.42
N GLU A 321 15.16 9.59 15.77
CA GLU A 321 15.09 10.90 16.38
C GLU A 321 13.63 11.21 16.69
N LEU A 322 13.31 11.48 17.96
CA LEU A 322 11.96 11.85 18.41
C LEU A 322 11.70 13.34 18.16
N ALA A 323 10.44 13.69 17.93
CA ALA A 323 10.02 15.09 17.90
C ALA A 323 10.16 15.72 19.30
N LYS A 324 10.04 17.05 19.37
CA LYS A 324 9.91 17.78 20.64
C LYS A 324 8.46 18.20 20.84
N GLY A 325 8.15 18.72 22.04
CA GLY A 325 6.81 19.18 22.38
C GLY A 325 5.76 18.08 22.27
N VAL A 326 4.54 18.45 21.90
CA VAL A 326 3.37 17.56 21.91
C VAL A 326 3.59 16.32 21.02
N GLN A 327 4.16 16.47 19.82
CA GLN A 327 4.44 15.31 18.96
C GLN A 327 5.48 14.38 19.57
N GLY A 328 6.49 14.92 20.25
CA GLY A 328 7.49 14.12 20.94
C GLY A 328 6.89 13.30 22.08
N GLU A 329 5.97 13.89 22.83
CA GLU A 329 5.23 13.22 23.90
C GLU A 329 4.34 12.10 23.35
N ILE A 330 3.63 12.33 22.24
CA ILE A 330 2.84 11.29 21.54
C ILE A 330 3.74 10.13 21.10
N GLU A 331 4.88 10.43 20.47
CA GLU A 331 5.83 9.42 20.03
C GLU A 331 6.34 8.59 21.21
N GLN A 332 6.78 9.23 22.30
CA GLN A 332 7.25 8.55 23.51
C GLN A 332 6.16 7.70 24.15
N GLN A 333 4.95 8.21 24.27
CA GLN A 333 3.82 7.51 24.87
C GLN A 333 3.47 6.25 24.08
N VAL A 334 3.40 6.34 22.75
CA VAL A 334 3.13 5.18 21.89
C VAL A 334 4.25 4.15 22.01
N LEU A 335 5.51 4.58 21.98
CA LEU A 335 6.65 3.64 22.10
C LEU A 335 6.66 2.94 23.48
N ALA A 336 6.38 3.68 24.56
CA ALA A 336 6.29 3.15 25.91
C ALA A 336 5.11 2.17 26.07
N LYS A 337 3.96 2.45 25.44
CA LYS A 337 2.76 1.59 25.47
C LYS A 337 3.05 0.17 24.95
N TYR A 338 3.92 0.04 23.96
CA TYR A 338 4.33 -1.26 23.39
C TYR A 338 5.66 -1.79 23.95
N GLN A 339 6.19 -1.16 25.01
CA GLN A 339 7.34 -1.64 25.78
C GLN A 339 8.57 -1.92 24.90
N LEU A 340 8.86 -1.04 23.95
CA LEU A 340 9.99 -1.18 23.03
C LEU A 340 11.31 -1.08 23.79
N ALA A 341 12.00 -2.21 23.94
CA ALA A 341 13.29 -2.27 24.62
C ALA A 341 14.43 -1.78 23.71
N PRO A 342 15.47 -1.11 24.24
CA PRO A 342 16.62 -0.67 23.45
C PRO A 342 17.29 -1.80 22.65
N SER A 343 17.29 -3.03 23.16
CA SER A 343 17.86 -4.22 22.50
C SER A 343 17.23 -4.52 21.15
N TRP A 344 16.01 -4.07 20.87
CA TRP A 344 15.39 -4.27 19.55
C TRP A 344 16.11 -3.52 18.44
N LEU A 345 16.79 -2.41 18.77
CA LEU A 345 17.58 -1.64 17.82
C LEU A 345 18.88 -2.37 17.42
N GLU A 346 19.27 -3.39 18.18
CA GLU A 346 20.41 -4.27 17.89
C GLU A 346 20.03 -5.38 16.89
N SER A 347 18.73 -5.66 16.73
CA SER A 347 18.23 -6.66 15.78
C SER A 347 18.71 -6.37 14.36
N THR A 348 19.17 -7.40 13.65
CA THR A 348 19.59 -7.23 12.25
C THR A 348 18.43 -6.92 11.29
N TRP A 349 17.18 -7.02 11.74
CA TRP A 349 15.96 -6.80 10.96
C TRP A 349 15.33 -5.43 11.14
N VAL A 350 15.82 -4.65 12.09
CA VAL A 350 15.30 -3.33 12.37
C VAL A 350 15.48 -2.41 11.15
N PRO A 351 14.42 -1.75 10.68
CA PRO A 351 14.54 -0.77 9.61
C PRO A 351 15.35 0.44 10.09
N ARG A 352 15.80 1.29 9.17
CA ARG A 352 16.26 2.63 9.54
C ARG A 352 15.03 3.47 9.87
N ALA A 353 15.13 4.29 10.91
CA ALA A 353 14.07 5.24 11.22
C ALA A 353 13.93 6.28 10.11
N GLU A 354 12.69 6.68 9.88
CA GLU A 354 12.34 7.76 8.96
C GLU A 354 11.29 8.65 9.61
N ARG A 355 11.02 9.81 9.01
CA ARG A 355 9.84 10.63 9.33
C ARG A 355 8.85 10.50 8.21
N ARG A 356 7.56 10.46 8.53
CA ARG A 356 6.47 10.38 7.55
C ARG A 356 5.46 11.49 7.83
N PRO A 357 4.99 12.22 6.81
CA PRO A 357 3.99 13.26 7.00
C PRO A 357 2.71 12.67 7.60
N LEU A 358 2.10 13.38 8.55
CA LEU A 358 0.88 12.95 9.25
C LEU A 358 -0.37 13.09 8.39
N ARG A 359 -0.34 13.98 7.40
CA ARG A 359 -1.42 14.20 6.44
C ARG A 359 -0.91 14.32 5.02
N PHE A 360 -1.79 14.13 4.06
CA PHE A 360 -1.56 14.38 2.64
C PHE A 360 -2.72 15.18 2.05
N HIS A 361 -2.42 15.99 1.05
CA HIS A 361 -3.41 16.80 0.35
C HIS A 361 -3.68 16.21 -1.03
N VAL A 362 -4.88 16.47 -1.55
CA VAL A 362 -5.14 16.37 -2.99
C VAL A 362 -4.75 17.69 -3.65
N SER A 363 -4.37 17.65 -4.93
CA SER A 363 -4.28 18.86 -5.76
C SER A 363 -5.15 18.74 -7.00
N ASP A 364 -5.44 19.87 -7.64
CA ASP A 364 -6.25 19.95 -8.87
C ASP A 364 -7.65 19.31 -8.74
N PRO A 365 -8.42 19.59 -7.66
CA PRO A 365 -9.70 18.94 -7.46
C PRO A 365 -10.74 19.41 -8.48
N GLY A 366 -11.47 18.46 -9.05
CA GLY A 366 -12.62 18.70 -9.91
C GLY A 366 -13.73 17.72 -9.57
N VAL A 367 -14.97 18.18 -9.60
CA VAL A 367 -16.14 17.33 -9.38
C VAL A 367 -17.21 17.66 -10.40
N GLU A 368 -17.84 16.63 -10.95
CA GLU A 368 -18.89 16.76 -11.96
C GLU A 368 -19.93 15.65 -11.78
N GLY A 369 -21.21 16.00 -11.81
CA GLY A 369 -22.31 15.04 -11.86
C GLY A 369 -22.73 14.81 -13.30
N GLY A 370 -23.03 13.57 -13.68
CA GLY A 370 -23.40 13.25 -15.05
C GLY A 370 -24.16 11.95 -15.20
N PHE A 371 -24.50 11.64 -16.45
CA PHE A 371 -25.12 10.39 -16.88
C PHE A 371 -24.39 9.89 -18.12
N ASP A 372 -24.12 8.60 -18.18
CA ASP A 372 -23.66 7.92 -19.39
C ASP A 372 -24.51 6.67 -19.65
N GLU A 373 -24.12 5.85 -20.62
CA GLU A 373 -24.82 4.60 -20.97
C GLU A 373 -24.86 3.57 -19.83
N HIS A 374 -24.15 3.80 -18.73
CA HIS A 374 -24.13 2.97 -17.52
C HIS A 374 -24.82 3.63 -16.32
N GLY A 375 -25.58 4.71 -16.56
CA GLY A 375 -26.38 5.39 -15.54
C GLY A 375 -25.72 6.64 -14.96
N GLY A 376 -26.29 7.12 -13.86
CA GLY A 376 -25.81 8.31 -13.16
C GLY A 376 -24.46 8.09 -12.50
N TYR A 377 -23.64 9.14 -12.43
CA TYR A 377 -22.38 9.13 -11.72
C TYR A 377 -22.01 10.50 -11.15
N ILE A 378 -21.12 10.48 -10.16
CA ILE A 378 -20.34 11.64 -9.72
C ILE A 378 -18.87 11.36 -10.05
N GLU A 379 -18.27 12.16 -10.92
CA GLU A 379 -16.86 12.07 -11.25
C GLU A 379 -16.04 12.95 -10.30
N LEU A 380 -14.98 12.37 -9.73
CA LEU A 380 -13.96 13.04 -8.96
C LEU A 380 -12.66 13.07 -9.78
N ARG A 381 -12.04 14.24 -9.88
CA ARG A 381 -10.74 14.46 -10.50
C ARG A 381 -9.81 15.05 -9.45
N PHE A 382 -8.62 14.48 -9.28
CA PHE A 382 -7.60 15.02 -8.36
C PHE A 382 -6.25 14.34 -8.58
N THR A 383 -5.20 14.95 -8.07
CA THR A 383 -3.84 14.41 -8.05
C THR A 383 -3.44 14.04 -6.61
N LEU A 384 -2.73 12.92 -6.44
CA LEU A 384 -2.13 12.53 -5.16
C LEU A 384 -0.62 12.32 -5.29
N PRO A 385 0.16 12.63 -4.24
CA PRO A 385 1.57 12.30 -4.19
C PRO A 385 1.80 10.79 -4.17
N ARG A 386 3.01 10.36 -4.53
CA ARG A 386 3.39 8.94 -4.49
C ARG A 386 3.16 8.32 -3.11
N GLY A 387 2.72 7.06 -3.09
CA GLY A 387 2.47 6.31 -1.86
C GLY A 387 1.10 6.53 -1.23
N MET A 388 0.32 7.50 -1.72
CA MET A 388 -1.08 7.69 -1.31
C MET A 388 -2.04 7.01 -2.28
N PHE A 389 -3.20 6.57 -1.75
CA PHE A 389 -4.19 5.79 -2.49
C PHE A 389 -5.48 6.57 -2.64
N ALA A 390 -6.00 6.63 -3.87
CA ALA A 390 -7.24 7.34 -4.14
C ALA A 390 -8.48 6.67 -3.52
N THR A 391 -8.40 5.37 -3.18
CA THR A 391 -9.45 4.69 -2.42
C THR A 391 -9.65 5.30 -1.04
N VAL A 392 -8.62 5.88 -0.42
CA VAL A 392 -8.74 6.57 0.88
C VAL A 392 -9.57 7.85 0.72
N VAL A 393 -9.28 8.66 -0.31
CA VAL A 393 -10.05 9.86 -0.64
C VAL A 393 -11.50 9.49 -0.97
N ALA A 394 -11.69 8.46 -1.78
CA ALA A 394 -13.01 7.99 -2.16
C ALA A 394 -13.80 7.46 -0.95
N ALA A 395 -13.21 6.63 -0.08
CA ALA A 395 -13.84 6.12 1.14
C ALA A 395 -14.37 7.25 2.01
N GLU A 396 -13.57 8.30 2.14
CA GLU A 396 -13.90 9.49 2.92
C GLU A 396 -15.11 10.23 2.35
N ILE A 397 -15.17 10.37 1.01
CA ILE A 397 -16.31 10.98 0.29
C ILE A 397 -17.56 10.10 0.29
N LEU A 398 -17.42 8.78 0.17
CA LEU A 398 -18.52 7.82 0.11
C LEU A 398 -19.29 7.74 1.44
N GLY A 399 -18.61 7.84 2.58
CA GLY A 399 -19.22 7.71 3.91
C GLY A 399 -19.04 6.33 4.53
N PRO A 400 -19.61 6.08 5.72
CA PRO A 400 -19.48 4.82 6.46
C PRO A 400 -20.26 3.62 5.87
N ASP A 401 -21.19 3.82 4.93
CA ASP A 401 -22.17 2.77 4.60
C ASP A 401 -21.87 1.85 3.40
N GLU A 402 -20.90 2.12 2.51
CA GLU A 402 -20.80 1.35 1.25
C GLU A 402 -19.39 1.10 0.71
N HIS A 403 -18.39 0.91 1.57
CA HIS A 403 -17.07 0.46 1.10
C HIS A 403 -17.04 -1.04 0.77
N ARG A 404 -17.89 -1.50 -0.17
CA ARG A 404 -17.72 -2.79 -0.83
C ARG A 404 -16.94 -2.57 -2.12
N SER A 405 -15.61 -2.67 -2.03
CA SER A 405 -14.81 -2.79 -3.25
C SER A 405 -15.08 -4.17 -3.86
N SER A 406 -15.36 -4.22 -5.16
CA SER A 406 -15.63 -5.47 -5.90
C SER A 406 -14.46 -6.46 -5.92
N ASP A 407 -13.30 -6.09 -5.36
CA ASP A 407 -12.15 -6.99 -5.21
C ASP A 407 -12.43 -8.09 -4.16
N GLU A 408 -13.40 -7.92 -3.25
CA GLU A 408 -13.82 -8.98 -2.30
C GLU A 408 -14.70 -10.06 -2.96
N ASP A 409 -15.32 -9.78 -4.10
CA ASP A 409 -16.29 -10.66 -4.76
C ASP A 409 -15.68 -11.57 -5.85
N GLN A 410 -14.36 -11.51 -6.07
CA GLN A 410 -13.65 -12.37 -7.04
C GLN A 410 -12.95 -13.59 -6.41
N SER A 411 -13.38 -14.02 -5.22
CA SER A 411 -13.13 -15.39 -4.80
C SER A 411 -14.32 -16.27 -5.20
N ASN A 412 -14.05 -17.23 -6.09
CA ASN A 412 -14.87 -18.39 -6.46
C ASN A 412 -15.87 -18.21 -7.63
N PRO A 413 -15.49 -18.56 -8.88
CA PRO A 413 -16.50 -19.01 -9.83
C PRO A 413 -17.06 -20.33 -9.30
N LYS A 414 -18.33 -20.32 -8.84
CA LYS A 414 -19.10 -21.54 -8.58
C LYS A 414 -18.87 -22.50 -9.74
N ALA A 415 -18.27 -23.65 -9.46
CA ALA A 415 -18.29 -24.78 -10.38
C ALA A 415 -19.77 -25.07 -10.71
N PRO A 416 -20.14 -25.22 -11.99
CA PRO A 416 -21.50 -25.60 -12.34
C PRO A 416 -21.75 -27.01 -11.80
N SER A 417 -22.85 -27.15 -11.07
CA SER A 417 -23.41 -28.43 -10.67
C SER A 417 -23.80 -29.24 -11.91
N ALA A 418 -23.12 -30.36 -12.14
CA ALA A 418 -23.64 -31.53 -12.84
C ALA A 418 -22.88 -32.76 -12.35
#